data_AF-A0A7V3RGN7-F1
#
_entry.id   AF-A0A7V3RGN7-F1
#
_cell.length_a   1.000
_cell.length_b   1.000
_cell.length_c   1.000
_cell.angle_alpha   90.00
_cell.angle_beta   90.00
_cell.angle_gamma   90.00
#
_symmetry.space_group_name_H-M   'P 1'
#
loop_
_entity.id
_entity.type
_entity.pdbx_description
1 polymer ?
#
loop_
_entity_poly.entity_id
_entity_poly.type
_entity_poly.pdbx_seq_one_letter_code
_entity_poly.pdbx_strand_id
1 'polypeptide(L)'
;MAMPEWLNFVDEKRRVNFVKVLSEISRLQDKKDLNFIIIGAVSLLMQGYLKYIAYWDIDLLFKNAQRLKEFINHPKSQNLRIINYDDELMISEKITSFHTAWSFTKTWFNVDYILREGIFEFYTENLSNLKPYTTIIELKEGKFPIELYLAHPWDLFVEKVLSPRVTKDIELKVDMSIDIRHIYIIYNREVEDQSFWDYVVKKIKGINKEEEFKTKLLTILNLSEELGYEKIIPPQSVTNLLK
;
A
#
# COMPACT_ATOMS: atom_id res chain seq x y z
N MET A 1 -17.19 -7.35 -20.01
CA MET A 1 -15.70 -7.28 -19.93
C MET A 1 -15.22 -8.26 -18.88
N ALA A 2 -13.98 -8.76 -18.98
CA ALA A 2 -13.44 -9.69 -17.99
C ALA A 2 -13.09 -8.97 -16.69
N MET A 3 -13.37 -9.61 -15.55
CA MET A 3 -12.99 -9.14 -14.22
C MET A 3 -11.47 -8.97 -14.12
N PRO A 4 -10.93 -7.90 -13.48
CA PRO A 4 -9.48 -7.76 -13.29
C PRO A 4 -8.88 -8.99 -12.60
N GLU A 5 -7.73 -9.48 -13.08
CA GLU A 5 -7.09 -10.71 -12.55
C GLU A 5 -6.88 -10.64 -11.04
N TRP A 6 -6.49 -9.47 -10.52
CA TRP A 6 -6.21 -9.28 -9.11
C TRP A 6 -7.43 -9.56 -8.21
N LEU A 7 -8.66 -9.38 -8.72
CA LEU A 7 -9.87 -9.60 -7.92
C LEU A 7 -10.09 -11.09 -7.62
N ASN A 8 -9.43 -12.00 -8.36
CA ASN A 8 -9.42 -13.43 -8.05
C ASN A 8 -8.75 -13.73 -6.69
N PHE A 9 -7.87 -12.86 -6.22
CA PHE A 9 -7.18 -13.01 -4.94
C PHE A 9 -7.93 -12.39 -3.75
N VAL A 10 -9.13 -11.86 -3.99
CA VAL A 10 -10.06 -11.45 -2.92
C VAL A 10 -11.03 -12.59 -2.65
N ASP A 11 -11.29 -12.88 -1.37
CA ASP A 11 -12.27 -13.89 -0.95
C ASP A 11 -13.62 -13.70 -1.66
N GLU A 12 -14.13 -14.77 -2.27
CA GLU A 12 -15.30 -14.73 -3.16
C GLU A 12 -16.52 -14.11 -2.48
N LYS A 13 -16.74 -14.43 -1.20
CA LYS A 13 -17.87 -13.91 -0.41
C LYS A 13 -17.75 -12.41 -0.13
N ARG A 14 -16.56 -11.83 -0.23
CA ARG A 14 -16.28 -10.41 0.03
C ARG A 14 -16.11 -9.57 -1.23
N ARG A 15 -15.87 -10.18 -2.41
CA ARG A 15 -15.62 -9.46 -3.68
C ARG A 15 -16.64 -8.36 -3.99
N VAL A 16 -17.93 -8.66 -3.87
CA VAL A 16 -18.99 -7.68 -4.14
C VAL A 16 -18.90 -6.49 -3.19
N ASN A 17 -18.69 -6.73 -1.89
CA ASN A 17 -18.53 -5.66 -0.93
C ASN A 17 -17.27 -4.84 -1.20
N PHE A 18 -16.15 -5.52 -1.48
CA PHE A 18 -14.87 -4.88 -1.76
C PHE A 18 -14.94 -3.94 -2.96
N VAL A 19 -15.53 -4.37 -4.08
CA VAL A 19 -15.70 -3.54 -5.27
C VAL A 19 -16.58 -2.31 -4.99
N LYS A 20 -17.67 -2.48 -4.23
CA LYS A 20 -18.53 -1.36 -3.83
C LYS A 20 -17.79 -0.37 -2.93
N VAL A 21 -16.99 -0.86 -1.98
CA VAL A 21 -16.14 -0.02 -1.12
C VAL A 21 -15.10 0.73 -1.95
N LEU A 22 -14.38 0.06 -2.87
CA LEU A 22 -13.43 0.73 -3.77
C LEU A 22 -14.10 1.81 -4.63
N SER A 23 -15.32 1.56 -5.13
CA SER A 23 -16.07 2.53 -5.92
C SER A 23 -16.50 3.74 -5.09
N GLU A 24 -16.89 3.53 -3.83
CA GLU A 24 -17.18 4.63 -2.91
C GLU A 24 -15.94 5.43 -2.55
N ILE A 25 -14.80 4.78 -2.29
CA ILE A 25 -13.52 5.45 -2.05
C ILE A 25 -13.09 6.24 -3.30
N SER A 26 -13.28 5.68 -4.49
CA SER A 26 -13.02 6.35 -5.77
C SER A 26 -13.81 7.65 -5.89
N ARG A 27 -15.08 7.63 -5.48
CA ARG A 27 -15.98 8.80 -5.48
C ARG A 27 -15.58 9.85 -4.43
N LEU A 28 -15.04 9.42 -3.29
CA LEU A 28 -14.67 10.29 -2.17
C LEU A 28 -13.26 10.89 -2.29
N GLN A 29 -12.41 10.36 -3.17
CA GLN A 29 -11.07 10.90 -3.41
C GLN A 29 -11.12 12.14 -4.31
N ASP A 30 -10.61 13.28 -3.83
CA ASP A 30 -10.52 14.51 -4.63
C ASP A 30 -9.41 14.35 -5.68
N LYS A 31 -9.75 14.37 -6.97
CA LYS A 31 -8.80 14.15 -8.07
C LYS A 31 -7.98 15.39 -8.42
N LYS A 32 -8.40 16.58 -7.98
CA LYS A 32 -7.74 17.85 -8.28
C LYS A 32 -6.75 18.24 -7.20
N ASP A 33 -7.13 18.05 -5.95
CA ASP A 33 -6.22 18.17 -4.80
C ASP A 33 -6.38 16.95 -3.88
N LEU A 34 -5.55 15.95 -4.10
CA LEU A 34 -5.64 14.66 -3.42
C LEU A 34 -5.75 14.84 -1.90
N ASN A 35 -6.88 14.42 -1.35
CA ASN A 35 -7.13 14.34 0.08
C ASN A 35 -6.41 13.13 0.70
N PHE A 36 -6.32 12.02 -0.04
CA PHE A 36 -5.61 10.81 0.33
C PHE A 36 -5.12 10.02 -0.90
N ILE A 37 -4.24 9.05 -0.67
CA ILE A 37 -3.87 7.99 -1.62
C ILE A 37 -4.06 6.62 -0.95
N ILE A 38 -4.24 5.57 -1.75
CA ILE A 38 -4.22 4.20 -1.23
C ILE A 38 -2.76 3.74 -1.15
N ILE A 39 -2.36 3.17 -0.01
CA ILE A 39 -1.03 2.58 0.19
C ILE A 39 -1.15 1.07 0.50
N GLY A 40 -0.11 0.46 1.06
CA GLY A 40 -0.21 -0.88 1.63
C GLY A 40 -0.43 -1.99 0.61
N ALA A 41 -1.00 -3.10 1.09
CA ALA A 41 -1.07 -4.35 0.34
C ALA A 41 -2.05 -4.28 -0.84
N VAL A 42 -3.19 -3.59 -0.68
CA VAL A 42 -4.18 -3.43 -1.76
C VAL A 42 -3.60 -2.68 -2.96
N SER A 43 -2.70 -1.73 -2.75
CA SER A 43 -2.00 -1.05 -3.85
C SER A 43 -1.17 -2.01 -4.69
N LEU A 44 -0.44 -2.94 -4.05
CA LEU A 44 0.35 -3.96 -4.73
C LEU A 44 -0.55 -5.01 -5.41
N LEU A 45 -1.65 -5.39 -4.76
CA LEU A 45 -2.64 -6.31 -5.31
C LEU A 45 -3.24 -5.78 -6.61
N MET A 46 -3.79 -4.56 -6.59
CA MET A 46 -4.46 -3.94 -7.75
C MET A 46 -3.50 -3.72 -8.93
N GLN A 47 -2.20 -3.59 -8.65
CA GLN A 47 -1.13 -3.46 -9.65
C GLN A 47 -0.49 -4.82 -10.02
N GLY A 48 -1.07 -5.93 -9.55
CA GLY A 48 -0.72 -7.29 -9.97
C GLY A 48 0.56 -7.87 -9.38
N TYR A 49 1.12 -7.26 -8.32
CA TYR A 49 2.28 -7.81 -7.60
C TYR A 49 1.87 -8.96 -6.67
N LEU A 50 0.74 -8.84 -5.98
CA LEU A 50 0.29 -9.87 -5.04
C LEU A 50 -0.65 -10.86 -5.73
N LYS A 51 -0.31 -12.15 -5.62
CA LYS A 51 -1.04 -13.26 -6.26
C LYS A 51 -1.41 -14.38 -5.27
N TYR A 52 -1.92 -14.01 -4.10
CA TYR A 52 -2.37 -14.96 -3.07
C TYR A 52 -3.65 -14.47 -2.41
N ILE A 53 -4.51 -15.38 -1.96
CA ILE A 53 -5.74 -15.00 -1.26
C ILE A 53 -5.41 -14.60 0.18
N ALA A 54 -5.91 -13.45 0.62
CA ALA A 54 -5.78 -12.96 1.98
C ALA A 54 -7.02 -12.19 2.43
N TYR A 55 -7.10 -11.89 3.73
CA TYR A 55 -8.00 -10.89 4.25
C TYR A 55 -7.36 -9.52 4.11
N TRP A 56 -7.69 -8.87 2.99
CA TRP A 56 -7.20 -7.54 2.67
C TRP A 56 -7.90 -6.45 3.50
N ASP A 57 -7.15 -5.39 3.76
CA ASP A 57 -7.54 -4.09 4.30
C ASP A 57 -7.19 -2.99 3.29
N ILE A 58 -7.88 -1.85 3.37
CA ILE A 58 -7.58 -0.68 2.53
C ILE A 58 -6.94 0.40 3.40
N ASP A 59 -5.66 0.67 3.17
CA ASP A 59 -4.94 1.74 3.84
C ASP A 59 -5.08 3.06 3.07
N LEU A 60 -5.78 4.04 3.66
CA LEU A 60 -5.93 5.39 3.13
C LEU A 60 -4.94 6.33 3.82
N LEU A 61 -3.88 6.72 3.13
CA LEU A 61 -2.93 7.71 3.64
C LEU A 61 -3.41 9.12 3.31
N PHE A 62 -3.76 9.88 4.35
CA PHE A 62 -4.25 11.25 4.22
C PHE A 62 -3.12 12.28 4.16
N LYS A 63 -3.35 13.32 3.35
CA LYS A 63 -2.43 14.45 3.18
C LYS A 63 -2.14 15.19 4.47
N ASN A 64 -3.18 15.44 5.27
CA ASN A 64 -3.07 16.10 6.56
C ASN A 64 -4.36 15.88 7.38
N ALA A 65 -4.34 16.30 8.65
CA ALA A 65 -5.47 16.18 9.57
C ALA A 65 -6.74 16.89 9.08
N GLN A 66 -6.59 18.04 8.39
CA GLN A 66 -7.72 18.77 7.82
C GLN A 66 -8.42 17.95 6.73
N ARG A 67 -7.67 17.39 5.78
CA ARG A 67 -8.21 16.55 4.71
C ARG A 67 -8.87 15.28 5.25
N LEU A 68 -8.31 14.68 6.30
CA LEU A 68 -8.96 13.57 7.01
C LEU A 68 -10.29 13.98 7.63
N LYS A 69 -10.34 15.10 8.34
CA LYS A 69 -11.57 15.62 8.95
C LYS A 69 -12.63 15.93 7.89
N GLU A 70 -12.24 16.56 6.79
CA GLU A 70 -13.14 16.80 5.64
C GLU A 70 -13.66 15.49 5.06
N PHE A 71 -12.79 14.51 4.86
CA PHE A 71 -13.18 13.18 4.39
C PHE A 71 -14.18 12.51 5.32
N ILE A 72 -13.95 12.51 6.64
CA ILE A 72 -14.86 11.92 7.63
C ILE A 72 -16.24 12.58 7.58
N ASN A 73 -16.29 13.91 7.45
CA ASN A 73 -17.54 14.67 7.42
C ASN A 73 -18.23 14.70 6.04
N HIS A 74 -17.52 14.35 4.95
CA HIS A 74 -18.09 14.33 3.62
C HIS A 74 -19.25 13.32 3.52
N PRO A 75 -20.41 13.65 2.95
CA PRO A 75 -21.51 12.70 2.79
C PRO A 75 -21.08 11.42 2.05
N LYS A 76 -21.37 10.27 2.67
CA LYS A 76 -21.20 8.94 2.07
C LYS A 76 -22.52 8.44 1.48
N SER A 77 -22.43 7.43 0.63
CA SER A 77 -23.59 6.75 0.05
C SER A 77 -24.55 6.25 1.14
N GLN A 78 -25.87 6.45 0.96
CA GLN A 78 -26.89 6.16 1.98
C GLN A 78 -26.89 4.70 2.50
N ASN A 79 -26.52 3.75 1.64
CA ASN A 79 -26.49 2.32 1.98
C ASN A 79 -25.13 1.85 2.53
N LEU A 80 -24.16 2.77 2.69
CA LEU A 80 -22.89 2.45 3.31
C LEU A 80 -23.04 2.45 4.83
N ARG A 81 -22.68 1.33 5.45
CA ARG A 81 -22.51 1.23 6.90
C ARG A 81 -21.03 1.33 7.22
N ILE A 82 -20.68 2.20 8.17
CA ILE A 82 -19.32 2.35 8.70
C ILE A 82 -19.37 2.09 10.19
N ILE A 83 -18.47 1.25 10.68
CA ILE A 83 -18.18 1.10 12.11
C ILE A 83 -16.78 1.62 12.35
N ASN A 84 -16.62 2.48 13.35
CA ASN A 84 -15.31 2.85 13.86
C ASN A 84 -14.94 1.85 14.94
N TYR A 85 -13.73 1.29 14.87
CA TYR A 85 -13.19 0.57 16.00
C TYR A 85 -12.75 1.63 17.02
N ASP A 86 -13.38 1.65 18.19
CA ASP A 86 -13.05 2.56 19.29
C ASP A 86 -11.70 2.15 19.88
N ASP A 87 -10.65 2.60 19.21
CA ASP A 87 -9.29 2.38 19.62
C ASP A 87 -8.63 3.76 19.73
N GLU A 88 -8.65 4.31 20.95
CA GLU A 88 -7.70 5.35 21.41
C GLU A 88 -6.21 4.91 21.28
N LEU A 89 -5.94 3.80 20.58
CA LEU A 89 -4.80 2.91 20.74
C LEU A 89 -3.60 3.19 19.83
N MET A 90 -3.67 4.14 18.88
CA MET A 90 -2.53 4.43 17.98
C MET A 90 -2.39 5.92 17.63
N ILE A 91 -2.59 6.83 18.58
CA ILE A 91 -2.05 8.21 18.46
C ILE A 91 -0.64 8.21 19.07
N SER A 92 0.37 8.00 18.23
CA SER A 92 1.76 8.30 18.60
C SER A 92 2.09 9.73 18.16
N GLU A 93 3.18 10.32 18.66
CA GLU A 93 3.62 11.68 18.25
C GLU A 93 3.77 11.86 16.73
N LYS A 94 3.92 10.76 15.96
CA LYS A 94 4.28 10.80 14.53
C LYS A 94 3.32 10.07 13.59
N ILE A 95 2.42 9.25 14.12
CA ILE A 95 1.45 8.46 13.34
C ILE A 95 0.13 8.43 14.08
N THR A 96 -0.95 8.72 13.36
CA THR A 96 -2.31 8.45 13.77
C THR A 96 -2.95 7.45 12.81
N SER A 97 -3.47 6.34 13.35
CA SER A 97 -4.21 5.33 12.59
C SER A 97 -5.62 5.19 13.16
N PHE A 98 -6.65 5.34 12.32
CA PHE A 98 -8.03 5.09 12.69
C PHE A 98 -8.54 3.86 11.93
N HIS A 99 -8.88 2.81 12.65
CA HIS A 99 -9.36 1.58 12.05
C HIS A 99 -10.88 1.64 11.89
N THR A 100 -11.36 1.38 10.68
CA THR A 100 -12.81 1.34 10.41
C THR A 100 -13.21 0.12 9.59
N ALA A 101 -14.49 -0.24 9.65
CA ALA A 101 -15.08 -1.33 8.88
C ALA A 101 -16.22 -0.80 8.01
N TRP A 102 -16.15 -1.05 6.71
CA TRP A 102 -17.12 -0.57 5.72
C TRP A 102 -17.95 -1.72 5.15
N SER A 103 -19.24 -1.48 4.95
CA SER A 103 -20.15 -2.51 4.43
C SER A 103 -21.33 -1.93 3.63
N PHE A 104 -21.46 -2.40 2.39
CA PHE A 104 -22.65 -2.28 1.54
C PHE A 104 -23.47 -3.58 1.48
N THR A 105 -22.94 -4.68 2.01
CA THR A 105 -23.58 -6.01 1.94
C THR A 105 -23.60 -6.66 3.33
N LYS A 106 -23.67 -7.99 3.45
CA LYS A 106 -23.59 -8.67 4.75
C LYS A 106 -22.15 -8.85 5.26
N THR A 107 -21.15 -8.61 4.42
CA THR A 107 -19.73 -8.72 4.77
C THR A 107 -19.12 -7.36 5.07
N TRP A 108 -18.12 -7.34 5.96
CA TRP A 108 -17.33 -6.17 6.34
C TRP A 108 -15.98 -6.17 5.63
N PHE A 109 -15.44 -4.98 5.43
CA PHE A 109 -14.10 -4.78 4.88
C PHE A 109 -13.38 -3.69 5.68
N ASN A 110 -12.13 -3.92 6.06
CA ASN A 110 -11.37 -2.96 6.84
C ASN A 110 -10.89 -1.82 5.94
N VAL A 111 -11.08 -0.59 6.39
CA VAL A 111 -10.61 0.63 5.74
C VAL A 111 -9.96 1.48 6.82
N ASP A 112 -8.65 1.61 6.75
CA ASP A 112 -7.85 2.27 7.75
C ASP A 112 -7.48 3.67 7.29
N TYR A 113 -7.66 4.66 8.16
CA TYR A 113 -7.27 6.03 7.89
C TYR A 113 -5.94 6.32 8.56
N ILE A 114 -4.92 6.56 7.73
CA ILE A 114 -3.54 6.74 8.17
C ILE A 114 -3.17 8.20 7.99
N LEU A 115 -2.65 8.81 9.05
CA LEU A 115 -2.04 10.12 9.03
C LEU A 115 -0.60 9.98 9.54
N ARG A 116 0.36 10.28 8.66
CA ARG A 116 1.79 10.23 8.98
C ARG A 116 2.52 11.38 8.30
N GLU A 117 3.17 12.21 9.10
CA GLU A 117 3.84 13.42 8.62
C GLU A 117 4.91 13.11 7.57
N GLY A 118 4.93 13.87 6.47
CA GLY A 118 5.91 13.78 5.38
C GLY A 118 5.79 12.55 4.47
N ILE A 119 4.99 11.55 4.84
CA ILE A 119 4.86 10.31 4.05
C ILE A 119 3.87 10.48 2.90
N PHE A 120 2.86 11.33 3.03
CA PHE A 120 1.99 11.64 1.90
C PHE A 120 2.80 12.27 0.77
N GLU A 121 3.59 13.29 1.09
CA GLU A 121 4.48 13.97 0.16
C GLU A 121 5.48 13.00 -0.44
N PHE A 122 6.03 12.06 0.34
CA PHE A 122 6.89 11.00 -0.17
C PHE A 122 6.23 10.24 -1.33
N TYR A 123 4.97 9.82 -1.21
CA TYR A 123 4.30 9.10 -2.31
C TYR A 123 3.81 10.00 -3.44
N THR A 124 3.61 11.29 -3.19
CA THR A 124 3.05 12.22 -4.18
C THR A 124 4.04 13.22 -4.76
N GLU A 125 5.31 13.20 -4.37
CA GLU A 125 6.31 14.21 -4.80
C GLU A 125 6.38 14.39 -6.32
N ASN A 126 6.16 13.31 -7.08
CA ASN A 126 6.04 13.34 -8.54
C ASN A 126 4.57 13.17 -8.98
N LEU A 127 3.67 14.04 -8.50
CA LEU A 127 2.24 14.05 -8.88
C LEU A 127 2.03 13.97 -10.40
N SER A 128 2.91 14.59 -11.20
CA SER A 128 2.86 14.54 -12.68
C SER A 128 3.01 13.13 -13.26
N ASN A 129 3.63 12.21 -12.51
CA ASN A 129 3.82 10.81 -12.90
C ASN A 129 2.83 9.88 -12.20
N LEU A 130 2.15 10.33 -11.15
CA LEU A 130 1.16 9.54 -10.43
C LEU A 130 -0.14 9.54 -11.23
N LYS A 131 -0.32 8.53 -12.10
CA LYS A 131 -1.57 8.35 -12.85
C LYS A 131 -2.56 7.52 -12.02
N PRO A 132 -3.86 7.86 -12.02
CA PRO A 132 -4.84 7.06 -11.32
C PRO A 132 -4.99 5.69 -11.99
N TYR A 133 -5.08 4.65 -11.16
CA TYR A 133 -5.56 3.35 -11.59
C TYR A 133 -7.03 3.48 -12.01
N THR A 134 -7.33 3.21 -13.27
CA THR A 134 -8.68 3.37 -13.83
C THR A 134 -9.19 2.05 -14.39
N THR A 135 -10.36 1.60 -13.95
CA THR A 135 -11.04 0.42 -14.49
C THR A 135 -12.55 0.51 -14.27
N ILE A 136 -13.32 -0.32 -14.98
CA ILE A 136 -14.75 -0.51 -14.74
C ILE A 136 -14.97 -1.99 -14.43
N ILE A 137 -15.45 -2.27 -13.22
CA ILE A 137 -15.75 -3.64 -12.79
C ILE A 137 -17.25 -3.89 -12.98
N GLU A 138 -17.59 -4.90 -13.78
CA GLU A 138 -18.96 -5.34 -14.01
C GLU A 138 -19.28 -6.49 -13.04
N LEU A 139 -20.24 -6.26 -12.12
CA LEU A 139 -20.83 -7.29 -11.28
C LEU A 139 -22.31 -7.49 -11.68
N LYS A 140 -22.98 -8.49 -11.10
CA LYS A 140 -24.42 -8.72 -11.37
C LYS A 140 -25.27 -7.50 -11.03
N GLU A 141 -24.85 -6.74 -10.02
CA GLU A 141 -25.54 -5.57 -9.48
C GLU A 141 -25.32 -4.28 -10.28
N GLY A 142 -24.41 -4.28 -11.27
CA GLY A 142 -24.13 -3.12 -12.10
C GLY A 142 -22.66 -2.91 -12.42
N LYS A 143 -22.35 -1.71 -12.92
CA LYS A 143 -20.99 -1.29 -13.27
C LYS A 143 -20.44 -0.38 -12.18
N PHE A 144 -19.21 -0.66 -11.76
CA PHE A 144 -18.52 0.07 -10.70
C PHE A 144 -17.27 0.72 -11.30
N PRO A 145 -17.33 2.02 -11.65
CA PRO A 145 -16.14 2.74 -12.07
C PRO A 145 -15.21 2.89 -10.86
N ILE A 146 -13.95 2.55 -11.07
CA ILE A 146 -12.87 2.68 -10.10
C ILE A 146 -11.81 3.57 -10.74
N GLU A 147 -11.56 4.71 -10.13
CA GLU A 147 -10.48 5.63 -10.46
C GLU A 147 -9.78 5.97 -9.15
N LEU A 148 -8.59 5.44 -8.89
CA LEU A 148 -7.92 5.56 -7.58
C LEU A 148 -6.44 5.89 -7.76
N TYR A 149 -5.95 6.87 -7.01
CA TYR A 149 -4.52 7.08 -6.86
C TYR A 149 -3.97 6.08 -5.86
N LEU A 150 -3.09 5.19 -6.34
CA LEU A 150 -2.43 4.13 -5.58
C LEU A 150 -0.95 4.46 -5.45
N ALA A 151 -0.32 4.09 -4.34
CA ALA A 151 1.13 4.20 -4.21
C ALA A 151 1.85 3.34 -5.25
N HIS A 152 2.93 3.89 -5.81
CA HIS A 152 3.76 3.15 -6.76
C HIS A 152 4.42 1.95 -6.05
N PRO A 153 4.48 0.76 -6.66
CA PRO A 153 5.09 -0.43 -6.05
C PRO A 153 6.54 -0.18 -5.63
N TRP A 154 7.28 0.59 -6.42
CA TRP A 154 8.66 0.95 -6.11
C TRP A 154 8.79 1.94 -4.94
N ASP A 155 7.81 2.84 -4.73
CA ASP A 155 7.77 3.67 -3.52
C ASP A 155 7.48 2.82 -2.28
N LEU A 156 6.53 1.87 -2.39
CA LEU A 156 6.21 0.93 -1.32
C LEU A 156 7.42 0.05 -0.97
N PHE A 157 8.24 -0.34 -1.95
CA PHE A 157 9.49 -1.04 -1.69
C PHE A 157 10.44 -0.20 -0.84
N VAL A 158 10.67 1.06 -1.22
CA VAL A 158 11.53 1.98 -0.47
C VAL A 158 11.02 2.20 0.96
N GLU A 159 9.73 2.50 1.10
CA GLU A 159 9.12 2.77 2.40
C GLU A 159 9.18 1.54 3.31
N LYS A 160 8.89 0.35 2.78
CA LYS A 160 8.94 -0.90 3.57
C LYS A 160 10.36 -1.24 4.01
N VAL A 161 11.36 -1.13 3.13
CA VAL A 161 12.77 -1.35 3.52
C VAL A 161 13.19 -0.39 4.62
N LEU A 162 12.79 0.88 4.54
CA LEU A 162 13.14 1.89 5.55
C LEU A 162 12.28 1.81 6.81
N SER A 163 11.15 1.11 6.77
CA SER A 163 10.20 1.03 7.88
C SER A 163 10.88 0.54 9.16
N PRO A 164 10.74 1.26 10.30
CA PRO A 164 11.22 0.78 11.60
C PRO A 164 10.61 -0.56 12.02
N ARG A 165 9.40 -0.88 11.52
CA ARG A 165 8.72 -2.16 11.77
C ARG A 165 9.53 -3.33 11.22
N VAL A 166 10.14 -3.18 10.04
CA VAL A 166 10.93 -4.25 9.43
C VAL A 166 12.17 -4.56 10.25
N THR A 167 12.84 -3.55 10.81
CA THR A 167 13.96 -3.78 11.74
C THR A 167 13.52 -4.59 12.96
N LYS A 168 12.40 -4.22 13.57
CA LYS A 168 11.83 -4.94 14.71
C LYS A 168 11.43 -6.38 14.34
N ASP A 169 10.81 -6.58 13.18
CA ASP A 169 10.38 -7.90 12.71
C ASP A 169 11.59 -8.82 12.46
N ILE A 170 12.68 -8.28 11.92
CA ILE A 170 13.96 -9.00 11.75
C ILE A 170 14.57 -9.38 13.11
N GLU A 171 14.66 -8.42 14.03
CA GLU A 171 15.20 -8.65 15.39
C GLU A 171 14.40 -9.72 16.15
N LEU A 172 13.08 -9.70 16.01
CA LEU A 172 12.16 -10.66 16.62
C LEU A 172 12.06 -11.99 15.86
N LYS A 173 12.76 -12.12 14.72
CA LYS A 173 12.70 -13.30 13.83
C LYS A 173 11.28 -13.69 13.46
N VAL A 174 10.45 -12.69 13.13
CA VAL A 174 9.07 -12.93 12.70
C VAL A 174 9.08 -13.46 11.27
N ASP A 175 9.02 -14.78 11.15
CA ASP A 175 8.93 -15.54 9.90
C ASP A 175 7.75 -15.11 9.00
N MET A 176 6.66 -14.62 9.59
CA MET A 176 5.45 -14.19 8.88
C MET A 176 5.33 -12.67 8.66
N SER A 177 6.42 -11.90 8.68
CA SER A 177 6.33 -10.45 8.43
C SER A 177 5.82 -10.15 7.01
N ILE A 178 4.63 -9.52 6.95
CA ILE A 178 3.98 -9.13 5.68
C ILE A 178 4.83 -8.13 4.90
N ASP A 179 5.49 -7.19 5.60
CA ASP A 179 6.32 -6.19 4.94
C ASP A 179 7.55 -6.82 4.28
N ILE A 180 8.21 -7.74 4.97
CA ILE A 180 9.34 -8.51 4.41
C ILE A 180 8.88 -9.31 3.18
N ARG A 181 7.72 -9.97 3.25
CA ARG A 181 7.16 -10.70 2.10
C ARG A 181 6.92 -9.79 0.89
N HIS A 182 6.35 -8.60 1.11
CA HIS A 182 6.15 -7.64 0.03
C HIS A 182 7.47 -7.14 -0.57
N ILE A 183 8.50 -6.91 0.25
CA ILE A 183 9.84 -6.54 -0.20
C ILE A 183 10.39 -7.62 -1.14
N TYR A 184 10.33 -8.90 -0.76
CA TYR A 184 10.78 -9.99 -1.63
C TYR A 184 9.97 -10.14 -2.91
N ILE A 185 8.64 -10.00 -2.85
CA ILE A 185 7.79 -10.06 -4.05
C ILE A 185 8.16 -8.98 -5.06
N ILE A 186 8.35 -7.74 -4.60
CA ILE A 186 8.73 -6.64 -5.48
C ILE A 186 10.16 -6.86 -5.98
N TYR A 187 11.10 -7.16 -5.08
CA TYR A 187 12.49 -7.42 -5.45
C TYR A 187 12.63 -8.50 -6.53
N ASN A 188 12.05 -9.68 -6.32
CA ASN A 188 12.17 -10.80 -7.27
C ASN A 188 11.58 -10.48 -8.64
N ARG A 189 10.58 -9.60 -8.71
CA ARG A 189 9.97 -9.18 -9.98
C ARG A 189 10.80 -8.13 -10.72
N GLU A 190 11.49 -7.26 -9.98
CA GLU A 190 12.09 -6.04 -10.52
C GLU A 190 13.63 -6.05 -10.49
N VAL A 191 14.27 -7.06 -9.88
CA VAL A 191 15.73 -7.09 -9.64
C VAL A 191 16.58 -6.91 -10.90
N GLU A 192 16.08 -7.38 -12.05
CA GLU A 192 16.76 -7.26 -13.34
C GLU A 192 16.43 -5.96 -14.10
N ASP A 193 15.43 -5.18 -13.65
CA ASP A 193 15.05 -3.91 -14.28
C ASP A 193 15.93 -2.76 -13.78
N GLN A 194 16.74 -2.20 -14.65
CA GLN A 194 17.58 -1.05 -14.33
C GLN A 194 16.75 0.20 -13.98
N SER A 195 15.57 0.37 -14.61
CA SER A 195 14.69 1.52 -14.37
C SER A 195 14.15 1.53 -12.93
N PHE A 196 13.90 0.34 -12.37
CA PHE A 196 13.53 0.17 -10.98
C PHE A 196 14.64 0.68 -10.05
N TRP A 197 15.88 0.26 -10.29
CA TRP A 197 17.01 0.69 -9.46
C TRP A 197 17.30 2.17 -9.60
N ASP A 198 17.25 2.73 -10.80
CA ASP A 198 17.43 4.16 -11.04
C ASP A 198 16.37 4.98 -10.29
N TYR A 199 15.12 4.50 -10.28
CA TYR A 199 14.03 5.10 -9.52
C TYR A 199 14.28 5.03 -8.01
N VAL A 200 14.61 3.85 -7.48
CA VAL A 200 14.90 3.63 -6.05
C VAL A 200 16.04 4.53 -5.60
N VAL A 201 17.16 4.57 -6.33
CA VAL A 201 18.32 5.44 -6.06
C VAL A 201 17.92 6.90 -6.02
N LYS A 202 17.18 7.37 -7.04
CA LYS A 202 16.70 8.76 -7.07
C LYS A 202 15.83 9.07 -5.86
N LYS A 203 14.94 8.15 -5.48
CA LYS A 203 14.02 8.31 -4.36
C LYS A 203 14.74 8.40 -3.03
N ILE A 204 15.66 7.46 -2.74
CA ILE A 204 16.40 7.43 -1.46
C ILE A 204 17.35 8.62 -1.32
N LYS A 205 17.94 9.11 -2.42
CA LYS A 205 18.74 10.35 -2.44
C LYS A 205 17.89 11.57 -2.12
N GLY A 206 16.67 11.64 -2.68
CA GLY A 206 15.74 12.73 -2.41
C GLY A 206 15.38 12.88 -0.92
N ILE A 207 15.35 11.77 -0.17
CA ILE A 207 15.07 11.75 1.27
C ILE A 207 16.31 11.66 2.16
N ASN A 208 17.52 11.67 1.59
CA ASN A 208 18.80 11.53 2.30
C ASN A 208 18.89 10.28 3.21
N LYS A 209 18.44 9.13 2.70
CA LYS A 209 18.40 7.84 3.44
C LYS A 209 19.18 6.72 2.78
N GLU A 210 20.16 7.07 1.96
CA GLU A 210 20.99 6.16 1.18
C GLU A 210 21.58 5.04 2.05
N GLU A 211 22.48 5.38 2.97
CA GLU A 211 23.19 4.39 3.79
C GLU A 211 22.23 3.52 4.60
N GLU A 212 21.20 4.14 5.19
CA GLU A 212 20.17 3.41 5.95
C GLU A 212 19.44 2.39 5.07
N PHE A 213 19.04 2.80 3.86
CA PHE A 213 18.36 1.93 2.90
C PHE A 213 19.23 0.75 2.50
N LYS A 214 20.49 0.99 2.12
CA LYS A 214 21.43 -0.06 1.71
C LYS A 214 21.68 -1.04 2.84
N THR A 215 21.98 -0.57 4.05
CA THR A 215 22.21 -1.44 5.19
C THR A 215 20.99 -2.31 5.46
N LYS A 216 19.78 -1.72 5.54
CA LYS A 216 18.55 -2.48 5.78
C LYS A 216 18.24 -3.47 4.67
N LEU A 217 18.35 -3.07 3.41
CA LEU A 217 18.09 -3.95 2.27
C LEU A 217 19.05 -5.14 2.27
N LEU A 218 20.35 -4.92 2.46
CA LEU A 218 21.34 -6.01 2.52
C LEU A 218 21.06 -6.95 3.70
N THR A 219 20.71 -6.42 4.87
CA THR A 219 20.30 -7.25 6.02
C THR A 219 19.09 -8.11 5.67
N ILE A 220 18.04 -7.53 5.07
CA ILE A 220 16.85 -8.26 4.67
C ILE A 220 17.22 -9.39 3.71
N LEU A 221 17.91 -9.08 2.60
CA LEU A 221 18.24 -10.04 1.55
C LEU A 221 19.17 -11.17 2.04
N ASN A 222 20.10 -10.87 2.95
CA ASN A 222 20.98 -11.88 3.52
C ASN A 222 20.24 -12.90 4.42
N LEU A 223 19.04 -12.56 4.90
CA LEU A 223 18.19 -13.44 5.70
C LEU A 223 17.22 -14.28 4.84
N SER A 224 17.33 -14.25 3.50
CA SER A 224 16.33 -14.88 2.62
C SER A 224 16.12 -16.36 2.90
N GLU A 225 17.21 -17.13 3.07
CA GLU A 225 17.14 -18.56 3.38
C GLU A 225 16.51 -18.83 4.76
N GLU A 226 16.85 -18.02 5.77
CA GLU A 226 16.29 -18.16 7.14
C GLU A 226 14.78 -17.89 7.16
N LEU A 227 14.30 -17.04 6.25
CA LEU A 227 12.90 -16.65 6.12
C LEU A 227 12.12 -17.55 5.13
N GLY A 228 12.73 -18.63 4.63
CA GLY A 228 12.09 -19.61 3.75
C GLY A 228 12.00 -19.20 2.28
N TYR A 229 12.77 -18.18 1.86
CA TYR A 229 12.93 -17.79 0.46
C TYR A 229 14.17 -18.45 -0.15
N GLU A 230 14.24 -18.51 -1.47
CA GLU A 230 15.45 -18.94 -2.16
C GLU A 230 16.63 -18.03 -1.81
N LYS A 231 17.85 -18.59 -1.85
CA LYS A 231 19.06 -17.84 -1.59
C LYS A 231 19.20 -16.70 -2.60
N ILE A 232 19.15 -15.47 -2.12
CA ILE A 232 19.37 -14.29 -2.95
C ILE A 232 20.81 -13.86 -2.77
N ILE A 233 21.54 -13.79 -3.89
CA ILE A 233 22.83 -13.12 -3.96
C ILE A 233 22.53 -11.67 -4.35
N PRO A 234 22.76 -10.67 -3.46
CA PRO A 234 22.50 -9.28 -3.81
C PRO A 234 23.30 -8.89 -5.06
N PRO A 235 22.68 -8.36 -6.13
CA PRO A 235 23.38 -8.03 -7.35
C PRO A 235 24.42 -6.93 -7.10
N GLN A 236 25.49 -6.93 -7.90
CA GLN A 236 26.57 -5.94 -7.78
C GLN A 236 26.06 -4.51 -7.88
N SER A 237 25.00 -4.27 -8.66
CA SER A 237 24.31 -2.98 -8.72
C SER A 237 23.80 -2.53 -7.35
N VAL A 238 23.23 -3.42 -6.54
CA VAL A 238 22.75 -3.16 -5.18
C VAL A 238 23.90 -2.97 -4.19
N THR A 239 24.97 -3.75 -4.31
CA THR A 239 26.16 -3.59 -3.44
C THR A 239 26.93 -2.30 -3.76
N ASN A 240 26.94 -1.88 -5.02
CA ASN A 240 27.56 -0.64 -5.50
C ASN A 240 26.59 0.55 -5.56
N LEU A 241 25.32 0.39 -5.16
CA LEU A 241 24.24 1.37 -5.32
C LEU A 241 24.57 2.73 -4.68
N LEU A 242 25.57 2.76 -3.78
CA LEU A 242 26.02 3.90 -2.98
C LEU A 242 27.57 4.02 -2.91
N LYS A 243 28.28 3.84 -4.02
CA LYS A 243 29.70 4.26 -4.11
C LYS A 243 29.82 5.68 -4.63
#